data_AF-A0A2G2Q5G6-F1
#
_entry.id   AF-A0A2G2Q5G6-F1
#
_cell.length_a   1.000
_cell.length_b   1.000
_cell.length_c   1.000
_cell.angle_alpha   90.00
_cell.angle_beta   90.00
_cell.angle_gamma   90.00
#
_symmetry.space_group_name_H-M   'P 1'
#
loop_
_entity.id
_entity.type
_entity.pdbx_description
1 polymer ?
#
loop_
_entity_poly.entity_id
_entity_poly.type
_entity_poly.pdbx_seq_one_letter_code
_entity_poly.pdbx_strand_id
1 'polypeptide(L)'
;MKLITKELITRFSKVGDQSEVSNPRIIAKFFDPTGSATWYATEYNSERNICFGYVTGLFEDEWGNFSIDELESLKRPFGLSIERDIHFKETLFNDLNKERRLNGLEKEQPSKDKTDELER
;
A
#
# COMPACT_ATOMS: atom_id res chain seq x y z
N MET A 1 13.40 0.55 -11.20
CA MET A 1 12.66 1.83 -11.33
C MET A 1 13.01 2.71 -10.14
N LYS A 2 13.04 4.05 -10.28
CA LYS A 2 13.14 4.94 -9.12
C LYS A 2 11.75 5.13 -8.50
N LEU A 3 11.57 4.76 -7.23
CA LEU A 3 10.27 4.79 -6.56
C LEU A 3 9.81 6.24 -6.30
N ILE A 4 10.71 7.09 -5.80
CA ILE A 4 10.42 8.51 -5.52
C ILE A 4 10.90 9.41 -6.66
N THR A 5 9.95 10.05 -7.35
CA THR A 5 10.22 11.00 -8.44
C THR A 5 10.33 12.44 -7.91
N LYS A 6 10.89 13.36 -8.70
CA LYS A 6 10.91 14.80 -8.36
C LYS A 6 9.50 15.35 -8.14
N GLU A 7 8.53 14.90 -8.94
CA GLU A 7 7.12 15.27 -8.80
C GLU A 7 6.55 14.83 -7.44
N LEU A 8 6.82 13.58 -7.02
CA LEU A 8 6.41 13.12 -5.70
C LEU A 8 7.07 13.93 -4.58
N ILE A 9 8.37 14.24 -4.68
CA ILE A 9 9.06 15.08 -3.70
C ILE A 9 8.36 16.44 -3.55
N THR A 10 8.05 17.09 -4.68
CA THR A 10 7.30 18.36 -4.68
C THR A 10 5.90 18.17 -4.09
N ARG A 11 5.23 17.05 -4.39
CA ARG A 11 3.88 16.77 -3.89
C ARG A 11 3.84 16.55 -2.38
N PHE A 12 4.76 15.75 -1.83
CA PHE A 12 4.93 15.54 -0.40
C PHE A 12 5.23 16.85 0.31
N SER A 13 6.18 17.64 -0.21
CA SER A 13 6.51 18.97 0.36
C SER A 13 5.31 19.92 0.37
N LYS A 14 4.43 19.84 -0.63
CA LYS A 14 3.19 20.65 -0.68
C LYS A 14 2.12 20.19 0.31
N VAL A 15 2.02 18.89 0.60
CA VAL A 15 1.11 18.40 1.66
C VAL A 15 1.67 18.76 3.03
N GLY A 16 2.97 18.54 3.24
CA GLY A 16 3.62 18.77 4.53
C GLY A 16 3.34 17.67 5.54
N ASP A 17 3.61 18.00 6.80
CA ASP A 17 3.43 17.16 7.99
C ASP A 17 1.94 16.86 8.21
N GLN A 18 1.61 15.59 8.46
CA GLN A 18 0.26 15.11 8.72
C GLN A 18 0.12 14.38 10.06
N SER A 19 1.10 14.50 10.97
CA SER A 19 1.14 13.81 12.27
C SER A 19 -0.09 14.06 13.15
N GLU A 20 -0.66 15.26 13.11
CA GLU A 20 -1.86 15.64 13.85
C GLU A 20 -3.17 15.45 13.05
N VAL A 21 -3.10 14.88 11.85
CA VAL A 21 -4.26 14.67 10.97
C VAL A 21 -4.84 13.28 11.18
N SER A 22 -6.04 13.20 11.75
CA SER A 22 -6.71 11.92 12.07
C SER A 22 -7.11 11.09 10.85
N ASN A 23 -7.22 11.70 9.67
CA ASN A 23 -7.52 11.05 8.41
C ASN A 23 -6.55 11.55 7.32
N PRO A 24 -5.29 11.10 7.36
CA PRO A 24 -4.23 11.66 6.52
C PRO A 24 -4.44 11.31 5.06
N ARG A 25 -3.90 12.14 4.19
CA ARG A 25 -3.88 11.93 2.74
C ARG A 25 -2.75 10.99 2.36
N ILE A 26 -3.11 9.94 1.64
CA ILE A 26 -2.18 8.99 1.05
C ILE A 26 -1.78 9.52 -0.33
N ILE A 27 -0.47 9.70 -0.54
CA ILE A 27 0.08 10.37 -1.72
C ILE A 27 0.65 9.36 -2.71
N ALA A 28 1.29 8.30 -2.21
CA ALA A 28 1.89 7.27 -3.06
C ALA A 28 1.61 5.87 -2.51
N LYS A 29 1.58 4.90 -3.42
CA LYS A 29 1.45 3.48 -3.12
C LYS A 29 2.60 2.72 -3.76
N PHE A 30 3.26 1.90 -2.95
CA PHE A 30 4.27 0.94 -3.37
C PHE A 30 3.79 -0.47 -3.06
N PHE A 31 4.17 -1.45 -3.86
CA PHE A 31 3.72 -2.83 -3.67
C PHE A 31 4.77 -3.83 -4.15
N ASP A 32 4.75 -5.01 -3.53
CA ASP A 32 5.49 -6.17 -4.00
C ASP A 32 4.68 -6.89 -5.09
N PRO A 33 5.11 -6.88 -6.36
CA PRO A 33 4.38 -7.56 -7.43
C PRO A 33 4.37 -9.10 -7.29
N THR A 34 5.18 -9.64 -6.38
CA THR A 34 5.30 -11.08 -6.11
C THR A 34 4.74 -11.50 -4.76
N GLY A 35 4.13 -10.58 -4.02
CA GLY A 35 3.66 -10.80 -2.66
C GLY A 35 2.44 -9.93 -2.32
N SER A 36 2.02 -9.99 -1.06
CA SER A 36 0.88 -9.20 -0.56
C SER A 36 1.28 -7.82 -0.02
N ALA A 37 2.58 -7.60 0.22
CA ALA A 37 3.07 -6.41 0.90
C ALA A 37 2.77 -5.13 0.10
N THR A 38 2.18 -4.13 0.76
CA THR A 38 1.86 -2.83 0.20
C THR A 38 2.19 -1.72 1.20
N TRP A 39 2.78 -0.63 0.73
CA TRP A 39 3.15 0.55 1.49
C TRP A 39 2.43 1.77 0.94
N TYR A 40 1.72 2.50 1.80
CA TYR A 40 0.96 3.70 1.47
C TYR A 40 1.59 4.90 2.16
N ALA A 41 2.28 5.76 1.41
CA ALA A 41 3.01 6.90 1.97
C ALA A 41 2.10 8.12 2.17
N THR A 42 2.15 8.71 3.35
CA THR A 42 1.54 10.01 3.67
C THR A 42 2.56 11.14 3.67
N GLU A 43 3.80 10.83 4.04
CA GLU A 43 4.88 11.80 4.21
C GLU A 43 6.21 11.25 3.67
N TYR A 44 7.14 12.15 3.36
CA TYR A 44 8.46 11.79 2.85
C TYR A 44 9.52 12.76 3.35
N ASN A 45 10.56 12.21 3.99
CA ASN A 45 11.76 12.93 4.38
C ASN A 45 12.83 12.76 3.28
N SER A 46 13.11 13.83 2.55
CA SER A 46 14.08 13.84 1.44
C SER A 46 15.54 13.75 1.87
N GLU A 47 15.87 14.11 3.11
CA GLU A 47 17.25 14.03 3.63
C GLU A 47 17.63 12.59 3.96
N ARG A 48 16.68 11.81 4.46
CA ARG A 48 16.89 10.42 4.90
C ARG A 48 16.35 9.37 3.92
N ASN A 49 15.65 9.79 2.88
CA ASN A 49 14.95 8.91 1.93
C ASN A 49 13.97 7.94 2.61
N ILE A 50 13.24 8.43 3.61
CA ILE A 50 12.28 7.67 4.43
C ILE A 50 10.88 8.21 4.22
N CYS A 51 9.92 7.31 4.04
CA CYS A 51 8.50 7.63 4.09
C CYS A 51 7.92 7.28 5.46
N PHE A 52 6.92 8.03 5.89
CA PHE A 52 5.96 7.59 6.91
C PHE A 52 4.66 7.23 6.22
N GLY A 53 3.99 6.18 6.71
CA GLY A 53 2.76 5.73 6.10
C GLY A 53 2.21 4.44 6.69
N TYR A 54 1.22 3.91 5.99
CA TYR A 54 0.51 2.69 6.38
C TYR A 54 0.99 1.49 5.57
N VAL A 55 1.31 0.39 6.25
CA VAL A 55 1.85 -0.83 5.68
C VAL A 55 0.88 -1.98 5.91
N THR A 56 0.70 -2.83 4.91
CA THR A 56 -0.23 -3.97 4.96
C THR A 56 0.28 -5.15 4.14
N GLY A 57 -0.28 -6.33 4.38
CA GLY A 57 0.04 -7.56 3.64
C GLY A 57 1.37 -8.18 4.05
N LEU A 58 1.90 -7.75 5.20
CA LEU A 58 2.96 -8.40 5.97
C LEU A 58 2.32 -9.22 7.09
N PHE A 59 2.91 -9.20 8.29
CA PHE A 59 2.37 -9.90 9.46
C PHE A 59 1.13 -9.19 10.03
N GLU A 60 1.22 -7.87 10.20
CA GLU A 60 0.13 -7.02 10.70
C GLU A 60 0.04 -5.72 9.88
N ASP A 61 -1.13 -5.11 9.92
CA ASP A 61 -1.39 -3.80 9.33
C ASP A 61 -0.93 -2.71 10.31
N GLU A 62 0.03 -1.87 9.91
CA GLU A 62 0.68 -0.93 10.83
C GLU A 62 0.94 0.46 10.22
N TRP A 63 1.08 1.46 11.09
CA TRP A 63 1.59 2.78 10.74
C TRP A 63 3.05 2.90 11.16
N GLY A 64 3.92 3.30 10.24
CA GLY A 64 5.34 3.33 10.52
C GLY A 64 6.19 3.99 9.44
N ASN A 65 7.47 4.08 9.74
CA ASN A 65 8.48 4.56 8.82
C ASN A 65 9.00 3.39 7.96
N PHE A 66 9.26 3.65 6.68
CA PHE A 66 9.91 2.70 5.80
C PHE A 66 10.92 3.40 4.88
N SER A 67 12.07 2.75 4.67
CA SER A 67 13.15 3.28 3.83
C SER A 67 12.90 2.98 2.36
N ILE A 68 12.98 4.01 1.52
CA ILE A 68 12.90 3.84 0.07
C ILE A 68 14.13 3.11 -0.46
N ASP A 69 15.30 3.35 0.13
CA ASP A 69 16.53 2.63 -0.23
C ASP A 69 16.39 1.13 0.02
N GLU A 70 15.76 0.74 1.15
CA GLU A 70 15.49 -0.67 1.45
C GLU A 70 14.52 -1.26 0.42
N LEU A 71 13.40 -0.58 0.14
CA LEU A 71 12.43 -1.04 -0.86
C LEU A 71 13.04 -1.19 -2.25
N GLU A 72 13.89 -0.26 -2.68
CA GLU A 72 14.61 -0.33 -3.97
C GLU A 72 15.68 -1.44 -3.99
N SER A 73 16.26 -1.78 -2.84
CA SER A 73 17.26 -2.84 -2.72
C SER A 73 16.67 -4.26 -2.78
N LEU A 74 15.39 -4.42 -2.39
CA LEU A 74 14.73 -5.71 -2.32
C LEU A 74 14.69 -6.39 -3.70
N LYS A 75 15.27 -7.59 -3.76
CA LYS A 75 15.19 -8.49 -4.91
C LYS A 75 14.04 -9.45 -4.71
N ARG A 76 13.08 -9.40 -5.64
CA ARG A 76 11.91 -10.28 -5.67
C ARG A 76 12.13 -11.38 -6.71
N PRO A 77 11.35 -12.49 -6.65
CA PRO A 77 11.35 -13.51 -7.69
C PRO A 77 11.25 -12.94 -9.11
N PHE A 78 11.77 -13.69 -10.08
CA PHE A 78 11.76 -13.32 -11.51
C PHE A 78 12.53 -12.02 -11.86
N GLY A 79 13.44 -11.59 -10.98
CA GLY A 79 14.21 -10.35 -11.17
C GLY A 79 13.39 -9.08 -10.97
N LEU A 80 12.20 -9.21 -10.36
CA LEU A 80 11.34 -8.07 -10.03
C LEU A 80 11.87 -7.34 -8.79
N SER A 81 11.37 -6.12 -8.60
CA SER A 81 11.61 -5.30 -7.41
C SER A 81 10.27 -4.82 -6.86
N ILE A 82 10.30 -4.11 -5.74
CA ILE A 82 9.14 -3.31 -5.33
C ILE A 82 8.83 -2.30 -6.42
N GLU A 83 7.54 -2.06 -6.65
CA GLU A 83 7.05 -1.14 -7.66
C GLU A 83 6.23 -0.01 -7.03
N ARG A 84 6.15 1.13 -7.73
CA ARG A 84 5.24 2.23 -7.44
C ARG A 84 4.05 2.14 -8.38
N ASP A 85 2.86 2.23 -7.81
CA ASP A 85 1.62 2.28 -8.58
C ASP A 85 1.45 3.67 -9.22
N ILE A 86 1.68 3.76 -10.54
CA ILE A 86 1.58 5.01 -11.30
C ILE A 86 0.15 5.46 -11.56
N HIS A 87 -0.84 4.59 -11.33
CA HIS A 87 -2.26 4.87 -11.51
C HIS A 87 -2.98 5.13 -10.19
N PHE A 88 -2.26 4.99 -9.07
CA PHE A 88 -2.77 5.31 -7.75
C PHE A 88 -3.21 6.78 -7.69
N LYS A 89 -4.47 6.98 -7.33
CA LYS A 89 -5.05 8.30 -7.09
C LYS A 89 -4.98 8.59 -5.60
N GLU A 90 -4.50 9.78 -5.25
CA GLU A 90 -4.45 10.21 -3.87
C GLU A 90 -5.84 10.15 -3.23
N THR A 91 -5.90 9.60 -2.03
CA THR A 91 -7.15 9.41 -1.29
C THR A 91 -6.91 9.64 0.20
N LEU A 92 -7.97 9.73 0.98
CA LEU A 92 -7.89 9.77 2.43
C LEU A 92 -7.78 8.35 2.98
N PHE A 93 -7.10 8.19 4.11
CA PHE A 93 -6.91 6.88 4.72
C PHE A 93 -8.22 6.14 4.99
N ASN A 94 -9.26 6.82 5.46
CA ASN A 94 -10.55 6.20 5.73
C ASN A 94 -11.22 5.65 4.47
N ASP A 95 -11.11 6.37 3.34
CA ASP A 95 -11.67 5.96 2.06
C ASP A 95 -10.90 4.76 1.51
N LEU A 96 -9.55 4.81 1.54
CA LEU A 96 -8.68 3.69 1.20
C LEU A 96 -9.03 2.43 2.01
N ASN A 97 -9.17 2.58 3.33
CA ASN A 97 -9.43 1.46 4.22
C ASN A 97 -10.82 0.85 3.98
N LYS A 98 -11.81 1.70 3.67
CA LYS A 98 -13.15 1.25 3.28
C LYS A 98 -13.11 0.45 1.97
N GLU A 99 -12.44 0.96 0.94
CA GLU A 99 -12.26 0.27 -0.34
C GLU A 99 -11.55 -1.08 -0.16
N ARG A 100 -10.46 -1.13 0.63
CA ARG A 100 -9.75 -2.38 0.94
C ARG A 100 -10.65 -3.42 1.60
N ARG A 101 -11.48 -3.00 2.56
CA ARG A 101 -12.42 -3.90 3.26
C ARG A 101 -13.50 -4.43 2.32
N LEU A 102 -14.08 -3.57 1.48
CA LEU A 102 -15.09 -3.98 0.50
C LEU A 102 -14.52 -4.99 -0.49
N ASN A 103 -13.33 -4.73 -1.04
CA ASN A 103 -12.65 -5.63 -1.96
C ASN A 103 -12.23 -6.97 -1.31
N GLY A 104 -12.01 -6.99 0.01
CA GLY A 104 -11.75 -8.21 0.78
C GLY A 104 -13.01 -9.05 0.95
N LEU A 105 -14.14 -8.42 1.31
CA LEU A 105 -15.44 -9.07 1.51
C LEU A 105 -16.01 -9.66 0.21
N GLU A 106 -15.78 -9.05 -0.95
CA GLU A 106 -16.21 -9.60 -2.24
C GLU A 106 -15.51 -10.91 -2.61
N LYS A 107 -14.31 -11.18 -2.06
CA LYS A 107 -13.59 -12.44 -2.29
C LYS A 107 -14.08 -13.61 -1.44
N GLU A 108 -14.93 -13.35 -0.44
CA GLU A 108 -15.48 -14.34 0.49
C GLU A 108 -16.96 -14.71 0.16
N GLN A 109 -17.36 -14.73 -1.12
CA GLN A 109 -18.66 -15.34 -1.44
C GLN A 109 -18.60 -16.86 -1.25
N PRO A 110 -19.55 -17.47 -0.53
CA PRO A 110 -19.51 -18.89 -0.20
C PRO A 110 -19.60 -19.75 -1.46
N SER A 111 -18.73 -20.76 -1.55
CA SER A 111 -18.87 -21.84 -2.52
C SER A 111 -20.28 -22.41 -2.41
N LYS A 112 -21.03 -22.39 -3.50
CA LYS A 112 -22.25 -23.20 -3.63
C LYS A 112 -21.81 -24.67 -3.71
N ASP A 113 -21.52 -25.27 -2.57
CA ASP A 113 -21.60 -26.72 -2.44
C ASP A 113 -23.09 -27.07 -2.53
N LYS A 114 -23.51 -27.39 -3.76
CA LYS A 114 -24.75 -28.10 -3.99
C LYS A 114 -24.54 -29.48 -3.39
N THR A 115 -25.26 -29.74 -2.30
CA THR A 115 -25.60 -31.07 -1.81
C THR A 115 -26.00 -31.97 -2.97
N ASP A 116 -25.07 -32.83 -3.38
CA ASP A 116 -25.39 -34.07 -4.06
C ASP A 116 -25.35 -35.21 -3.02
N GLU A 117 -26.31 -36.11 -3.16
CA GLU A 117 -26.44 -37.42 -2.51
C GLU A 117 -26.81 -37.48 -1.03
N LEU A 118 -28.11 -37.72 -0.79
CA LEU A 118 -28.58 -38.82 0.06
C LEU A 118 -30.07 -39.09 -0.21
N GLU A 119 -30.36 -39.56 -1.44
CA GLU A 119 -31.51 -40.44 -1.66
C GLU A 119 -30.97 -41.87 -1.88
N ARG A 120 -30.90 -42.64 -0.78
CA ARG A 120 -31.04 -44.10 -0.76
C ARG A 120 -31.60 -44.54 0.58
#